data_AF-A0A0Y0BQ62-F1
#
_entry.id   AF-A0A0Y0BQ62-F1
#
_cell.length_a   1.000
_cell.length_b   1.000
_cell.length_c   1.000
_cell.angle_alpha   90.00
_cell.angle_beta   90.00
_cell.angle_gamma   90.00
#
_symmetry.space_group_name_H-M   'P 1'
#
loop_
_entity.id
_entity.type
_entity.pdbx_description
1 polymer ?
#
loop_
_entity_poly.entity_id
_entity_poly.type
_entity_poly.pdbx_seq_one_letter_code
_entity_poly.pdbx_strand_id
1 'polypeptide(L)'
;QEWRIPPCISNWKNAKGYTIPLDKRLAADGRGLQQVHINENFAKLAEALYIADRKARESVEMRAQLEKKLAQKEKEKKEEHLRALAQKAREERAGIRTQAATGDKDEDVRERNQLRYERHKDRQRERNIARAAPDKRSKLEKQRERDISEQIALGLPGTKPSNDELQFDQRLFNQSKGMV
;
A
#
# COMPACT_ATOMS: atom_id res chain seq x y z
N GLN A 1 -86.84 20.95 -4.90
CA GLN A 1 -85.87 19.91 -5.34
C GLN A 1 -84.58 19.90 -4.51
N GLU A 2 -84.44 20.80 -3.51
CA GLU A 2 -83.25 20.93 -2.64
C GLU A 2 -83.04 19.78 -1.65
N TRP A 3 -84.07 18.96 -1.37
CA TRP A 3 -84.00 17.88 -0.37
C TRP A 3 -83.82 16.48 -0.97
N ARG A 4 -83.04 16.37 -2.06
CA ARG A 4 -82.69 15.07 -2.64
C ARG A 4 -81.36 14.58 -2.10
N ILE A 5 -81.39 13.51 -1.29
CA ILE A 5 -80.20 12.87 -0.73
C ILE A 5 -79.53 12.00 -1.81
N PRO A 6 -78.24 12.20 -2.14
CA PRO A 6 -77.51 11.34 -3.08
C PRO A 6 -77.36 9.89 -2.57
N PRO A 7 -77.32 8.89 -3.47
CA PRO A 7 -77.11 7.50 -3.07
C PRO A 7 -75.70 7.29 -2.50
N CYS A 8 -75.60 6.52 -1.41
CA CYS A 8 -74.33 6.17 -0.78
C CYS A 8 -73.60 5.09 -1.59
N ILE A 9 -72.54 5.47 -2.30
CA ILE A 9 -71.65 4.53 -3.00
C ILE A 9 -70.41 4.36 -2.14
N SER A 10 -70.14 3.14 -1.70
CA SER A 10 -68.97 2.86 -0.86
C SER A 10 -67.83 2.25 -1.67
N ASN A 11 -66.60 2.60 -1.30
CA ASN A 11 -65.39 2.02 -1.89
C ASN A 11 -65.06 0.61 -1.34
N TRP A 12 -65.70 0.17 -0.24
CA TRP A 12 -65.39 -1.11 0.42
C TRP A 12 -66.49 -2.17 0.36
N LYS A 13 -67.77 -1.79 0.22
CA LYS A 13 -68.92 -2.71 0.32
C LYS A 13 -69.87 -2.57 -0.87
N ASN A 14 -70.24 -3.71 -1.43
CA ASN A 14 -71.26 -3.84 -2.49
C ASN A 14 -72.13 -5.07 -2.23
N ALA A 15 -72.94 -5.04 -1.17
CA ALA A 15 -73.69 -6.20 -0.69
C ALA A 15 -74.68 -6.79 -1.71
N LYS A 16 -75.24 -5.96 -2.59
CA LYS A 16 -76.19 -6.37 -3.64
C LYS A 16 -75.55 -6.58 -5.02
N GLY A 17 -74.23 -6.45 -5.13
CA GLY A 17 -73.51 -6.70 -6.38
C GLY A 17 -73.85 -5.74 -7.52
N TYR A 18 -74.23 -4.48 -7.23
CA TYR A 18 -74.57 -3.51 -8.29
C TYR A 18 -73.37 -3.23 -9.20
N THR A 19 -73.64 -3.12 -10.51
CA THR A 19 -72.66 -2.65 -11.49
C THR A 19 -72.65 -1.12 -11.45
N ILE A 20 -71.60 -0.56 -10.86
CA ILE A 20 -71.45 0.90 -10.64
C ILE A 20 -70.27 1.39 -11.50
N PRO A 21 -70.46 2.41 -12.34
CA PRO A 21 -69.40 2.96 -13.19
C PRO A 21 -68.30 3.66 -12.37
N LEU A 22 -67.10 3.78 -12.95
CA LEU A 22 -65.89 4.23 -12.26
C LEU A 22 -65.98 5.69 -11.79
N ASP A 23 -66.60 6.57 -12.56
CA ASP A 23 -66.78 7.98 -12.20
C ASP A 23 -67.54 8.12 -10.87
N LYS A 24 -68.59 7.32 -10.65
CA LYS A 24 -69.39 7.35 -9.43
C LYS A 24 -68.68 6.73 -8.22
N ARG A 25 -67.78 5.76 -8.44
CA ARG A 25 -66.92 5.21 -7.38
C ARG A 25 -65.83 6.20 -6.99
N LEU A 26 -65.18 6.82 -7.98
CA LEU A 26 -64.10 7.77 -7.77
C LEU A 26 -64.61 9.11 -7.19
N ALA A 27 -65.83 9.52 -7.52
CA ALA A 27 -66.43 10.73 -6.95
C ALA A 27 -66.56 10.68 -5.43
N ALA A 28 -66.68 9.49 -4.82
CA ALA A 28 -66.75 9.32 -3.38
C ALA A 28 -65.39 9.40 -2.67
N ASP A 29 -64.29 9.40 -3.43
CA ASP A 29 -62.95 9.26 -2.89
C ASP A 29 -62.41 10.55 -2.27
N GLY A 30 -62.91 11.73 -2.68
CA GLY A 30 -62.56 13.03 -2.09
C GLY A 30 -61.09 13.46 -2.24
N ARG A 31 -60.17 12.55 -2.58
CA ARG A 31 -58.74 12.80 -2.79
C ARG A 31 -58.49 13.83 -3.89
N GLY A 32 -59.34 13.88 -4.91
CA GLY A 32 -59.29 14.89 -5.97
C GLY A 32 -59.72 16.30 -5.54
N LEU A 33 -60.32 16.47 -4.35
CA LEU A 33 -60.69 17.78 -3.79
C LEU A 33 -59.59 18.35 -2.89
N GLN A 34 -58.60 17.54 -2.49
CA GLN A 34 -57.51 18.01 -1.64
C GLN A 34 -56.40 18.62 -2.50
N GLN A 35 -56.32 19.94 -2.50
CA GLN A 35 -55.19 20.64 -3.11
C GLN A 35 -53.97 20.50 -2.19
N VAL A 36 -52.94 19.82 -2.67
CA VAL A 36 -51.66 19.67 -1.95
C VAL A 36 -50.90 20.98 -2.05
N HIS A 37 -50.59 21.58 -0.90
CA HIS A 37 -49.79 22.80 -0.80
C HIS A 37 -48.46 22.47 -0.08
N ILE A 38 -47.36 23.07 -0.54
CA ILE A 38 -46.04 22.86 0.05
C ILE A 38 -45.62 24.12 0.83
N ASN A 39 -45.06 23.92 2.02
CA ASN A 39 -44.57 24.99 2.89
C ASN A 39 -43.18 25.49 2.45
N GLU A 40 -42.97 26.80 2.41
CA GLU A 40 -41.68 27.43 2.09
C GLU A 40 -40.53 27.06 3.05
N ASN A 41 -40.85 26.65 4.28
CA ASN A 41 -39.84 26.20 5.25
C ASN A 41 -39.03 25.01 4.74
N PHE A 42 -39.59 24.18 3.86
CA PHE A 42 -38.86 23.09 3.22
C PHE A 42 -37.73 23.62 2.32
N ALA A 43 -37.96 24.70 1.58
CA ALA A 43 -36.94 25.33 0.75
C ALA A 43 -35.83 25.95 1.60
N LYS A 44 -36.20 26.72 2.64
CA LYS A 44 -35.24 27.32 3.57
C LYS A 44 -34.36 26.28 4.26
N LEU A 45 -34.94 25.15 4.67
CA LEU A 45 -34.19 24.05 5.27
C LEU A 45 -33.23 23.41 4.27
N ALA A 46 -33.69 23.13 3.05
CA ALA A 46 -32.85 22.54 2.01
C ALA A 46 -31.65 23.43 1.66
N GLU A 47 -31.86 24.73 1.53
CA GLU A 47 -30.79 25.71 1.29
C GLU A 47 -29.81 25.78 2.46
N ALA A 48 -30.31 25.81 3.70
CA ALA A 48 -29.46 25.83 4.89
C ALA A 48 -28.56 24.59 4.97
N LEU A 49 -29.11 23.40 4.69
CA LEU A 49 -28.36 22.14 4.64
C LEU A 49 -27.31 22.16 3.53
N TYR A 50 -27.65 22.69 2.35
CA TYR A 50 -26.71 22.79 1.23
C TYR A 50 -25.52 23.70 1.56
N ILE A 51 -25.79 24.86 2.17
CA ILE A 51 -24.74 25.79 2.61
C ILE A 51 -23.88 25.16 3.71
N ALA A 52 -24.51 24.47 4.66
CA ALA A 52 -23.82 23.80 5.76
C ALA A 52 -22.88 22.71 5.24
N ASP A 53 -23.33 21.84 4.32
CA ASP A 53 -22.50 20.78 3.74
C ASP A 53 -21.32 21.37 2.97
N ARG A 54 -21.54 22.42 2.16
CA ARG A 54 -20.47 23.08 1.41
C ARG A 54 -19.39 23.62 2.35
N LYS A 55 -19.78 24.36 3.38
CA LYS A 55 -18.85 24.92 4.38
C LYS A 55 -18.14 23.82 5.16
N ALA A 56 -18.82 22.74 5.51
CA ALA A 56 -18.23 21.61 6.20
C ALA A 56 -17.12 20.98 5.35
N ARG A 57 -17.38 20.72 4.06
CA ARG A 57 -16.39 20.20 3.11
C ARG A 57 -15.18 21.11 2.95
N GLU A 58 -15.40 22.41 2.74
CA GLU A 58 -14.33 23.40 2.65
C GLU A 58 -13.45 23.40 3.92
N SER A 59 -14.06 23.31 5.11
CA SER A 59 -13.32 23.27 6.38
C SER A 59 -12.51 21.98 6.57
N VAL A 60 -13.06 20.84 6.15
CA VAL A 60 -12.38 19.54 6.22
C VAL A 60 -11.21 19.50 5.25
N GLU A 61 -11.40 19.99 4.03
CA GLU A 61 -10.33 20.07 3.04
C GLU A 61 -9.20 20.97 3.51
N MET A 62 -9.51 22.16 4.04
CA MET A 62 -8.50 23.07 4.58
C MET A 62 -7.70 22.42 5.72
N ARG A 63 -8.36 21.72 6.64
CA ARG A 63 -7.69 21.00 7.73
C ARG A 63 -6.78 19.89 7.20
N ALA A 64 -7.27 19.08 6.26
CA ALA A 64 -6.48 18.00 5.66
C ALA A 64 -5.25 18.54 4.92
N GLN A 65 -5.38 19.66 4.21
CA GLN A 65 -4.24 20.32 3.55
C GLN A 65 -3.21 20.85 4.55
N LEU A 66 -3.66 21.45 5.66
CA LEU A 66 -2.78 21.94 6.72
C LEU A 66 -2.04 20.80 7.43
N GLU A 67 -2.76 19.73 7.78
CA GLU A 67 -2.18 18.54 8.41
C GLU A 67 -1.12 17.90 7.51
N LYS A 68 -1.41 17.76 6.21
CA LYS A 68 -0.44 17.26 5.23
C LYS A 68 0.81 18.14 5.14
N LYS A 69 0.66 19.47 5.17
CA LYS A 69 1.80 20.41 5.16
C LYS A 69 2.63 20.30 6.44
N LEU A 70 1.99 20.17 7.60
CA LEU A 70 2.69 19.99 8.88
C LEU A 70 3.45 18.65 8.90
N ALA A 71 2.81 17.56 8.50
CA ALA A 71 3.44 16.25 8.40
C ALA A 71 4.65 16.25 7.45
N GLN A 72 4.55 16.94 6.30
CA GLN A 72 5.66 17.10 5.37
C GLN A 72 6.82 17.87 6.01
N LYS A 73 6.54 18.98 6.69
CA LYS A 73 7.55 19.79 7.39
C LYS A 73 8.22 19.04 8.53
N GLU A 74 7.47 18.22 9.28
CA GLU A 74 8.05 17.36 10.30
C GLU A 74 8.94 16.27 9.72
N LYS A 75 8.54 15.67 8.58
CA LYS A 75 9.35 14.68 7.88
C LYS A 75 10.67 15.28 7.40
N GLU A 76 10.62 16.47 6.79
CA GLU A 76 11.81 17.20 6.33
C GLU A 76 12.76 17.52 7.48
N LYS A 77 12.25 18.05 8.61
CA LYS A 77 13.07 18.28 9.81
C LYS A 77 13.71 17.00 10.36
N LYS A 78 12.99 15.88 10.35
CA LYS A 78 13.53 14.58 10.77
C LYS A 78 14.63 14.12 9.82
N GLU A 79 14.45 14.28 8.51
CA GLU A 79 15.47 13.95 7.50
C GLU A 79 16.72 14.84 7.64
N GLU A 80 16.56 16.14 7.81
CA GLU A 80 17.66 17.08 8.06
C GLU A 80 18.43 16.73 9.34
N HIS A 81 17.72 16.41 10.42
CA HIS A 81 18.34 16.01 11.68
C HIS A 81 19.16 14.72 11.53
N LEU A 82 18.61 13.70 10.87
CA LEU A 82 19.32 12.46 10.57
C LEU A 82 20.53 12.70 9.66
N ARG A 83 20.41 13.61 8.69
CA ARG A 83 21.51 14.00 7.79
C ARG A 83 22.64 14.69 8.55
N ALA A 84 22.32 15.62 9.45
CA ALA A 84 23.29 16.30 10.29
C ALA A 84 24.01 15.31 11.23
N LEU A 85 23.26 14.37 11.84
CA LEU A 85 23.83 13.34 12.70
C LEU A 85 24.76 12.39 11.91
N ALA A 86 24.36 11.99 10.70
CA ALA A 86 25.20 11.18 9.82
C ALA A 86 26.45 11.93 9.36
N GLN A 87 26.35 13.24 9.08
CA GLN A 87 27.50 14.08 8.73
C GLN A 87 28.48 14.17 9.91
N LYS A 88 28.00 14.49 11.12
CA LYS A 88 28.82 14.54 12.33
C LYS A 88 29.53 13.21 12.59
N ALA A 89 28.81 12.08 12.48
CA ALA A 89 29.41 10.76 12.63
C ALA A 89 30.50 10.46 11.58
N ARG A 90 30.35 10.95 10.34
CA ARG A 90 31.38 10.85 9.30
C ARG A 90 32.59 11.73 9.61
N GLU A 91 32.37 12.94 10.09
CA GLU A 91 33.44 13.88 10.48
C GLU A 91 34.25 13.35 11.67
N GLU A 92 33.60 12.80 12.70
CA GLU A 92 34.28 12.15 13.83
C GLU A 92 35.12 10.94 13.35
N ARG A 93 34.56 10.10 12.48
CA ARG A 93 35.30 8.97 11.88
C ARG A 93 36.46 9.42 11.01
N ALA A 94 36.30 10.52 10.27
CA ALA A 94 37.35 11.10 9.45
C ALA A 94 38.43 11.77 10.29
N GLY A 95 38.07 12.43 11.40
CA GLY A 95 38.99 13.05 12.35
C GLY A 95 39.88 12.04 13.08
N ILE A 96 39.32 10.87 13.44
CA ILE A 96 40.11 9.74 13.96
C ILE A 96 41.04 9.18 12.88
N ARG A 97 40.56 9.08 11.63
CA ARG A 97 41.43 8.71 10.52
C ARG A 97 42.52 9.73 10.27
N THR A 98 42.30 11.04 10.36
CA THR A 98 43.35 12.02 10.05
C THR A 98 44.46 12.04 11.09
N GLN A 99 44.17 11.82 12.38
CA GLN A 99 45.20 11.71 13.43
C GLN A 99 46.01 10.40 13.33
N ALA A 100 45.38 9.26 12.99
CA ALA A 100 46.11 8.02 12.69
C ALA A 100 46.87 8.12 11.35
N ALA A 101 46.30 8.80 10.36
CA ALA A 101 46.82 8.85 9.00
C ALA A 101 47.98 9.83 8.79
N THR A 102 48.26 10.78 9.69
CA THR A 102 49.44 11.65 9.54
C THR A 102 50.76 10.92 9.75
N GLY A 103 50.76 9.77 10.44
CA GLY A 103 51.92 8.87 10.52
C GLY A 103 51.86 7.66 9.57
N ASP A 104 50.65 7.18 9.26
CA ASP A 104 50.41 5.87 8.59
C ASP A 104 50.10 5.97 7.07
N LYS A 105 49.80 7.18 6.55
CA LYS A 105 49.44 7.39 5.12
C LYS A 105 50.50 6.90 4.15
N ASP A 106 51.78 7.04 4.47
CA ASP A 106 52.85 6.70 3.55
C ASP A 106 53.05 5.18 3.41
N GLU A 107 52.72 4.40 4.44
CA GLU A 107 52.76 2.93 4.40
C GLU A 107 51.49 2.36 3.78
N ASP A 108 50.31 2.82 4.19
CA ASP A 108 49.01 2.42 3.63
C ASP A 108 48.90 2.70 2.12
N VAL A 109 49.45 3.82 1.65
CA VAL A 109 49.46 4.17 0.22
C VAL A 109 50.43 3.27 -0.54
N ARG A 110 51.59 2.92 0.05
CA ARG A 110 52.54 1.97 -0.54
C ARG A 110 51.95 0.57 -0.63
N GLU A 111 51.31 0.08 0.42
CA GLU A 111 50.68 -1.24 0.46
C GLU A 111 49.51 -1.32 -0.54
N ARG A 112 48.68 -0.27 -0.62
CA ARG A 112 47.61 -0.18 -1.63
C ARG A 112 48.15 -0.18 -3.07
N ASN A 113 49.27 0.49 -3.31
CA ASN A 113 49.90 0.50 -4.63
C ASN A 113 50.54 -0.86 -4.97
N GLN A 114 51.11 -1.56 -3.98
CA GLN A 114 51.59 -2.94 -4.14
C GLN A 114 50.43 -3.90 -4.45
N LEU A 115 49.32 -3.84 -3.71
CA LEU A 115 48.12 -4.64 -3.98
C LEU A 115 47.55 -4.41 -5.39
N ARG A 116 47.59 -3.16 -5.88
CA ARG A 116 47.19 -2.83 -7.27
C ARG A 116 48.15 -3.46 -8.29
N TYR A 117 49.44 -3.39 -8.02
CA TYR A 117 50.47 -3.98 -8.87
C TYR A 117 50.38 -5.51 -8.89
N GLU A 118 50.21 -6.15 -7.74
CA GLU A 118 50.02 -7.59 -7.60
C GLU A 118 48.75 -8.05 -8.31
N ARG A 119 47.61 -7.39 -8.12
CA ARG A 119 46.38 -7.72 -8.84
C ARG A 119 46.51 -7.53 -10.35
N HIS A 120 47.33 -6.58 -10.80
CA HIS A 120 47.64 -6.42 -12.22
C HIS A 120 48.51 -7.57 -12.74
N LYS A 121 49.55 -7.94 -11.98
CA LYS A 121 50.44 -9.07 -12.28
C LYS A 121 49.71 -10.41 -12.27
N ASP A 122 48.77 -10.59 -11.36
CA ASP A 122 47.95 -11.80 -11.27
C ASP A 122 46.93 -11.87 -12.40
N ARG A 123 46.28 -10.76 -12.77
CA ARG A 123 45.46 -10.71 -14.00
C ARG A 123 46.27 -11.00 -15.26
N GLN A 124 47.54 -10.57 -15.32
CA GLN A 124 48.43 -10.92 -16.43
C GLN A 124 48.80 -12.40 -16.42
N ARG A 125 49.15 -12.98 -15.26
CA ARG A 125 49.41 -14.41 -15.10
C ARG A 125 48.19 -15.25 -15.45
N GLU A 126 47.01 -14.87 -14.97
CA GLU A 126 45.73 -15.50 -15.25
C GLU A 126 45.36 -15.40 -16.73
N ARG A 127 45.61 -14.26 -17.39
CA ARG A 127 45.46 -14.11 -18.84
C ARG A 127 46.42 -15.02 -19.62
N ASN A 128 47.67 -15.16 -19.17
CA ASN A 128 48.63 -16.08 -19.77
C ASN A 128 48.24 -17.56 -19.54
N ILE A 129 47.75 -17.92 -18.36
CA ILE A 129 47.24 -19.26 -18.03
C ILE A 129 45.98 -19.57 -18.85
N ALA A 130 45.06 -18.62 -18.99
CA ALA A 130 43.86 -18.74 -19.83
C ALA A 130 44.23 -18.91 -21.31
N ARG A 131 45.31 -18.29 -21.76
CA ARG A 131 45.86 -18.46 -23.11
C ARG A 131 46.57 -19.80 -23.31
N ALA A 132 47.12 -20.39 -22.24
CA ALA A 132 47.87 -21.64 -22.27
C ALA A 132 46.99 -22.91 -22.18
N ALA A 133 45.77 -22.82 -21.64
CA ALA A 133 44.83 -23.96 -21.56
C ALA A 133 43.35 -23.51 -21.49
N PRO A 134 42.75 -23.11 -22.61
CA PRO A 134 41.36 -22.61 -22.66
C PRO A 134 40.29 -23.67 -22.28
N ASP A 135 40.58 -24.96 -22.51
CA ASP A 135 39.56 -26.01 -22.43
C ASP A 135 39.13 -26.38 -21.00
N LYS A 136 39.98 -26.13 -19.99
CA LYS A 136 39.68 -26.47 -18.59
C LYS A 136 38.82 -25.42 -17.90
N ARG A 137 38.89 -24.16 -18.35
CA ARG A 137 38.16 -23.03 -17.77
C ARG A 137 36.71 -22.96 -18.25
N SER A 138 36.53 -23.12 -19.56
CA SER A 138 35.21 -23.10 -20.20
C SER A 138 34.25 -24.13 -19.58
N LYS A 139 34.75 -25.32 -19.22
CA LYS A 139 33.92 -26.33 -18.54
C LYS A 139 33.42 -25.86 -17.18
N LEU A 140 34.27 -25.28 -16.33
CA LEU A 140 33.93 -24.93 -14.95
C LEU A 140 32.96 -23.74 -14.90
N GLU A 141 33.17 -22.75 -15.76
CA GLU A 141 32.34 -21.55 -15.86
C GLU A 141 30.95 -21.87 -16.43
N LYS A 142 30.90 -22.73 -17.45
CA LYS A 142 29.65 -23.25 -18.02
C LYS A 142 28.86 -24.14 -17.05
N GLN A 143 29.48 -24.69 -16.00
CA GLN A 143 28.72 -25.35 -14.93
C GLN A 143 28.03 -24.35 -14.00
N ARG A 144 28.63 -23.17 -13.83
CA ARG A 144 28.23 -22.14 -12.87
C ARG A 144 27.15 -21.20 -13.45
N GLU A 145 27.14 -21.03 -14.76
CA GLU A 145 26.13 -20.22 -15.50
C GLU A 145 24.95 -21.04 -16.04
N ARG A 146 24.86 -22.35 -15.75
CA ARG A 146 23.73 -23.17 -16.20
C ARG A 146 22.43 -22.71 -15.54
N ASP A 147 21.46 -22.31 -16.35
CA ASP A 147 20.13 -21.92 -15.91
C ASP A 147 19.44 -23.06 -15.14
N ILE A 148 18.55 -22.68 -14.21
CA ILE A 148 17.88 -23.60 -13.27
C ILE A 148 17.14 -24.72 -14.00
N SER A 149 16.57 -24.44 -15.17
CA SER A 149 15.90 -25.44 -16.02
C SER A 149 16.86 -26.48 -16.59
N GLU A 150 18.09 -26.09 -16.98
CA GLU A 150 19.11 -27.00 -17.51
C GLU A 150 19.76 -27.84 -16.40
N GLN A 151 19.89 -27.30 -15.19
CA GLN A 151 20.33 -28.07 -14.02
C GLN A 151 19.31 -29.17 -13.67
N ILE A 152 18.01 -28.88 -13.75
CA ILE A 152 16.93 -29.85 -13.51
C ILE A 152 16.93 -30.95 -14.58
N ALA A 153 17.07 -30.59 -15.86
CA ALA A 153 17.14 -31.56 -16.96
C ALA A 153 18.37 -32.49 -16.87
N LEU A 154 19.47 -32.03 -16.24
CA LEU A 154 20.69 -32.79 -16.03
C LEU A 154 20.75 -33.51 -14.66
N GLY A 155 19.67 -33.46 -13.87
CA GLY A 155 19.57 -34.15 -12.59
C GLY A 155 20.50 -33.63 -11.48
N LEU A 156 21.01 -32.40 -11.62
CA LEU A 156 21.83 -31.76 -10.59
C LEU A 156 20.93 -31.24 -9.46
N PRO A 157 21.26 -31.52 -8.18
CA PRO A 157 20.42 -31.08 -7.06
C PRO A 157 20.44 -29.56 -6.95
N GLY A 158 19.29 -28.92 -7.15
CA GLY A 158 19.15 -27.47 -7.06
C GLY A 158 19.41 -26.98 -5.63
N THR A 159 20.40 -26.10 -5.46
CA THR A 159 20.62 -25.37 -4.20
C THR A 159 19.52 -24.33 -4.03
N LYS A 160 18.38 -24.73 -3.49
CA LYS A 160 17.35 -23.77 -3.06
C LYS A 160 17.96 -22.87 -1.98
N PRO A 161 17.72 -21.55 -2.00
CA PRO A 161 18.10 -20.69 -0.90
C PRO A 161 17.44 -21.25 0.37
N SER A 162 18.26 -21.59 1.36
CA SER A 162 17.79 -22.07 2.66
C SER A 162 16.85 -21.03 3.25
N ASN A 163 15.60 -21.42 3.51
CA ASN A 163 14.71 -20.63 4.35
C ASN A 163 15.42 -20.40 5.68
N ASP A 164 15.80 -19.15 5.95
CA ASP A 164 16.50 -18.69 7.16
C ASP A 164 15.53 -18.58 8.36
N GLU A 165 14.50 -19.42 8.38
CA GLU A 165 13.66 -19.67 9.54
C GLU A 165 14.23 -20.91 10.23
N LEU A 166 14.72 -20.72 11.45
CA LEU A 166 15.25 -21.75 12.34
C LEU A 166 14.40 -23.04 12.26
N GLN A 167 14.99 -24.11 11.73
CA GLN A 167 14.33 -25.41 11.67
C GLN A 167 14.18 -25.95 13.11
N PHE A 168 12.98 -25.93 13.66
CA PHE A 168 12.72 -26.53 14.96
C PHE A 168 12.58 -28.06 14.83
N ASP A 169 13.16 -28.82 15.79
CA ASP A 169 13.08 -30.28 15.81
C ASP A 169 11.63 -30.72 16.13
N GLN A 170 10.97 -31.31 15.15
CA GLN A 170 9.58 -31.80 15.25
C GLN A 170 9.35 -32.79 16.41
N ARG A 171 10.40 -33.48 16.88
CA ARG A 171 10.29 -34.40 18.02
C ARG A 171 10.05 -33.68 19.35
N LEU A 172 10.29 -32.37 19.40
CA LEU A 172 10.04 -31.55 20.59
C LEU A 172 8.57 -31.12 20.73
N PHE A 173 7.77 -31.14 19.65
CA PHE A 173 6.41 -30.59 19.66
C PHE A 173 5.30 -31.57 20.05
N ASN A 174 5.60 -32.87 20.19
CA ASN A 174 4.61 -33.91 20.53
C ASN A 174 5.02 -34.74 21.76
N GLN A 175 5.67 -34.13 22.74
CA GLN A 175 5.85 -34.78 24.04
C GLN A 175 4.54 -34.62 24.83
N SER A 176 3.75 -35.68 24.89
CA SER A 176 2.44 -35.76 25.55
C SER A 176 2.53 -35.71 27.09
N LYS A 177 3.17 -34.67 27.63
CA LYS A 177 3.15 -34.34 29.07
C LYS A 177 2.87 -32.85 29.23
N GLY A 178 1.63 -32.47 28.92
CA GLY A 178 1.02 -31.30 29.51
C GLY A 178 0.72 -31.57 30.99
N MET A 179 1.02 -30.60 31.84
CA MET A 179 0.82 -30.62 33.29
C MET A 179 -0.61 -31.04 33.68
N VAL A 180 -0.70 -31.91 34.69
CA VAL A 180 -1.85 -32.00 35.59
C VAL A 180 -1.75 -30.87 36.61
#